data_AF-A0AAE2BJ65-F1
#
_entry.id   AF-A0AAE2BJ65-F1
#
_cell.length_a   1.000
_cell.length_b   1.000
_cell.length_c   1.000
_cell.angle_alpha   90.00
_cell.angle_beta   90.00
_cell.angle_gamma   90.00
#
_symmetry.space_group_name_H-M   'P 1'
#
loop_
_entity.id
_entity.type
_entity.pdbx_description
1 polymer ?
#
loop_
_entity_poly.entity_id
_entity_poly.type
_entity_poly.pdbx_seq_one_letter_code
_entity_poly.pdbx_strand_id
1 'polypeptide(L)'
;MPPRDQISRVTKMLGDEFGTASNIKSRVNRQSVLGAITSAQQRLKLYNKVPPNGLVLYTGTIVTEDGKEKKVTIDFEPFRPKMLRYICVTTSSTLRRLMNF
;
A
#
# COMPACT_ATOMS: atom_id res chain seq x y z
N MET A 1 2.50 2.44 -8.34
CA MET A 1 1.90 3.11 -9.51
C MET A 1 2.98 3.36 -10.55
N PRO A 2 2.83 2.88 -11.79
CA PRO A 2 3.77 3.19 -12.83
C PRO A 2 3.77 4.69 -13.13
N PRO A 3 4.91 5.23 -13.61
CA PRO A 3 4.95 6.62 -14.04
C PRO A 3 3.96 6.83 -15.19
N ARG A 4 3.29 7.99 -15.21
CA ARG A 4 2.20 8.37 -16.13
C ARG A 4 0.83 7.75 -15.85
N ASP A 5 0.68 6.92 -14.81
CA ASP A 5 -0.65 6.49 -14.39
C ASP A 5 -1.43 7.63 -13.73
N GLN A 6 -2.76 7.58 -13.77
CA GLN A 6 -3.60 8.60 -13.16
C GLN A 6 -3.96 8.22 -11.72
N ILE A 7 -3.81 9.18 -10.80
CA ILE A 7 -4.20 9.00 -9.39
C ILE A 7 -5.71 8.71 -9.27
N SER A 8 -6.52 9.35 -10.12
CA SER A 8 -7.98 9.12 -10.20
C SER A 8 -8.34 7.65 -10.39
N ARG A 9 -7.61 6.93 -11.25
CA ARG A 9 -7.84 5.50 -11.52
C ARG A 9 -7.60 4.66 -10.26
N VAL A 10 -6.49 4.90 -9.57
CA VAL A 10 -6.15 4.17 -8.34
C VAL A 10 -7.10 4.52 -7.20
N THR A 11 -7.50 5.79 -7.08
CA THR A 11 -8.52 6.21 -6.10
C THR A 11 -9.85 5.51 -6.34
N LYS A 12 -10.26 5.35 -7.60
CA LYS A 12 -11.48 4.59 -7.96
C LYS A 12 -11.34 3.11 -7.58
N MET A 13 -10.23 2.47 -7.96
CA MET A 13 -9.94 1.08 -7.59
C MET A 13 -9.98 0.86 -6.07
N LEU A 14 -9.39 1.77 -5.29
CA LEU A 14 -9.46 1.70 -3.83
C LEU A 14 -10.88 1.87 -3.28
N GLY A 15 -11.74 2.65 -3.96
CA GLY A 15 -13.15 2.77 -3.62
C GLY A 15 -13.92 1.46 -3.84
N ASP A 16 -13.66 0.80 -4.97
CA ASP A 16 -14.25 -0.51 -5.27
C ASP A 16 -13.78 -1.58 -4.26
N GLU A 17 -12.48 -1.57 -3.92
CA GLU A 17 -11.89 -2.44 -2.88
C GLU A 17 -12.45 -2.15 -1.48
N PHE A 18 -12.77 -0.90 -1.16
CA PHE A 18 -13.42 -0.54 0.10
C PHE A 18 -14.81 -1.19 0.22
N GLY A 19 -15.58 -1.19 -0.88
CA GLY A 19 -16.86 -1.87 -0.96
C GLY A 19 -16.72 -3.38 -0.76
N THR A 20 -15.77 -4.01 -1.44
CA THR A 20 -15.50 -5.45 -1.28
C THR A 20 -15.03 -5.80 0.14
N ALA A 21 -14.16 -4.99 0.73
CA ALA A 21 -13.65 -5.18 2.09
C ALA A 21 -14.76 -5.10 3.16
N SER A 22 -15.87 -4.41 2.88
CA SER A 22 -17.02 -4.35 3.80
C SER A 22 -17.70 -5.71 4.03
N ASN A 23 -17.56 -6.64 3.07
CA ASN A 23 -18.11 -8.00 3.11
C ASN A 23 -17.27 -8.99 3.93
N ILE A 24 -16.12 -8.58 4.48
CA ILE A 24 -15.27 -9.44 5.32
C ILE A 24 -16.03 -9.79 6.62
N LYS A 25 -16.16 -11.10 6.89
CA LYS A 25 -16.90 -11.62 8.06
C LYS A 25 -16.24 -11.29 9.40
N SER A 26 -14.91 -11.33 9.47
CA SER A 26 -14.17 -10.99 10.69
C SER A 26 -14.19 -9.48 10.92
N ARG A 27 -14.80 -9.03 12.02
CA ARG A 27 -14.90 -7.61 12.39
C ARG A 27 -13.53 -6.94 12.50
N VAL A 28 -12.55 -7.62 13.10
CA VAL A 28 -11.20 -7.09 13.34
C VAL A 28 -10.43 -6.91 12.02
N ASN A 29 -10.44 -7.93 11.15
CA ASN A 29 -9.82 -7.82 9.82
C ASN A 29 -10.52 -6.76 8.97
N ARG A 30 -11.85 -6.70 9.01
CA ARG A 30 -12.61 -5.68 8.29
C ARG A 30 -12.20 -4.29 8.73
N GLN A 31 -12.13 -4.01 10.04
CA GLN A 31 -11.71 -2.72 10.57
C GLN A 31 -10.28 -2.35 10.14
N SER A 32 -9.37 -3.34 10.15
CA SER A 32 -7.98 -3.17 9.73
C SER A 32 -7.85 -2.83 8.24
N VAL A 33 -8.54 -3.60 7.37
CA VAL A 33 -8.49 -3.40 5.91
C VAL A 33 -9.16 -2.08 5.52
N LEU A 34 -10.35 -1.79 6.04
CA LEU A 34 -11.03 -0.51 5.78
C LEU A 34 -10.18 0.67 6.22
N GLY A 35 -9.55 0.58 7.40
CA GLY A 35 -8.63 1.59 7.90
C GLY A 35 -7.42 1.79 6.98
N ALA A 36 -6.81 0.71 6.50
CA ALA A 36 -5.66 0.75 5.60
C ALA A 36 -6.00 1.41 4.25
N ILE A 37 -7.17 1.10 3.69
CA ILE A 37 -7.66 1.68 2.42
C ILE A 37 -7.93 3.18 2.60
N THR A 38 -8.63 3.59 3.67
CA THR A 38 -8.90 5.01 3.95
C THR A 38 -7.60 5.80 4.12
N SER A 39 -6.63 5.27 4.86
CA SER A 39 -5.32 5.91 5.00
C SER A 39 -4.58 6.04 3.66
N ALA A 40 -4.66 5.03 2.79
CA ALA A 40 -4.07 5.09 1.46
C ALA A 40 -4.73 6.16 0.59
N GLN A 41 -6.07 6.25 0.59
CA GLN A 41 -6.81 7.27 -0.13
C GLN A 41 -6.46 8.69 0.35
N GLN A 42 -6.33 8.89 1.66
CA GLN A 42 -5.92 10.18 2.24
C GLN A 42 -4.52 10.58 1.76
N ARG A 43 -3.56 9.64 1.76
CA ARG A 43 -2.22 9.92 1.24
C ARG A 43 -2.21 10.21 -0.26
N LEU A 44 -2.98 9.46 -1.04
CA LEU A 44 -3.09 9.68 -2.48
C LEU A 44 -3.67 11.05 -2.82
N LYS A 45 -4.58 11.60 -2.01
CA LYS A 45 -5.12 12.97 -2.19
C LYS A 45 -4.06 14.07 -2.04
N LEU A 46 -2.99 13.82 -1.28
CA LEU A 46 -1.89 14.79 -1.15
C LEU A 46 -1.06 14.88 -2.45
N TYR A 47 -1.15 13.86 -3.31
CA TYR A 47 -0.49 13.84 -4.60
C TYR A 47 -1.46 14.29 -5.70
N ASN A 48 -1.13 15.37 -6.40
CA ASN A 48 -1.89 15.79 -7.59
C ASN A 48 -1.44 15.05 -8.86
N LYS A 49 -0.21 14.52 -8.89
CA LYS A 49 0.37 13.80 -10.03
C LYS A 49 1.33 12.71 -9.55
N VAL A 50 1.38 11.59 -10.27
CA VAL A 50 2.36 10.53 -10.00
C VAL A 50 3.76 11.04 -10.38
N PRO A 51 4.76 10.91 -9.49
CA PRO A 51 6.15 11.26 -9.78
C PRO A 51 6.70 10.52 -11.02
N PRO A 52 7.72 11.08 -11.69
CA PRO A 52 8.25 10.51 -12.94
C PRO A 52 8.92 9.13 -12.76
N ASN A 53 9.36 8.77 -11.55
CA ASN A 53 9.89 7.44 -11.28
C ASN A 53 8.81 6.46 -10.76
N GLY A 54 7.57 6.91 -10.61
CA GLY A 54 6.46 6.16 -10.04
C GLY A 54 6.24 6.49 -8.56
N LEU A 55 5.13 5.99 -8.01
CA LEU A 55 4.78 6.15 -6.60
C LEU A 55 4.55 4.77 -5.97
N VAL A 56 5.22 4.50 -4.86
CA VAL A 56 4.99 3.30 -4.06
C VAL A 56 4.35 3.74 -2.74
N LEU A 57 3.24 3.09 -2.39
CA LEU A 57 2.50 3.35 -1.17
C LEU A 57 2.26 2.00 -0.47
N TYR A 58 2.82 1.86 0.72
CA TYR A 58 2.56 0.75 1.62
C TYR A 58 1.65 1.20 2.74
N THR A 59 0.59 0.44 2.96
CA THR A 59 -0.38 0.65 4.04
C THR A 59 -0.59 -0.68 4.76
N GLY A 60 -0.63 -0.64 6.09
CA GLY A 60 -0.84 -1.83 6.89
C GLY A 60 -0.98 -1.50 8.37
N THR A 61 -1.36 -2.51 9.14
CA THR A 61 -1.36 -2.49 10.59
C THR A 61 -0.24 -3.38 11.08
N ILE A 62 0.58 -2.86 11.99
CA ILE A 62 1.57 -3.64 12.73
C ILE A 62 1.06 -3.81 14.17
N VAL A 63 1.16 -5.03 14.68
CA VAL A 63 0.91 -5.30 16.10
C VAL A 63 2.23 -5.11 16.82
N THR A 64 2.27 -4.18 17.77
CA THR A 64 3.46 -3.93 18.61
C THR A 64 3.49 -4.98 19.72
N GLU A 65 4.66 -5.24 20.33
CA GLU A 65 4.80 -6.21 21.43
C GLU A 65 3.85 -5.92 22.61
N ASP A 66 3.48 -4.65 22.82
CA ASP A 66 2.46 -4.22 23.80
C ASP A 66 1.00 -4.61 23.44
N GLY A 67 0.79 -5.37 22.37
CA GLY A 67 -0.54 -5.75 21.86
C GLY A 67 -1.31 -4.60 21.19
N LYS A 68 -0.69 -3.43 21.04
CA LYS A 68 -1.32 -2.26 20.38
C LYS A 68 -1.17 -2.35 18.87
N GLU A 69 -2.30 -2.25 18.18
CA GLU A 69 -2.36 -2.10 16.72
C GLU A 69 -1.95 -0.68 16.32
N LYS A 70 -0.91 -0.56 15.49
CA LYS A 70 -0.44 0.70 14.93
C LYS A 70 -0.63 0.69 13.42
N LYS A 71 -1.37 1.67 12.92
CA LYS A 71 -1.50 1.90 11.47
C LYS A 71 -0.23 2.55 10.96
N VAL A 72 0.37 1.96 9.94
CA VAL A 72 1.59 2.44 9.31
C VAL A 72 1.30 2.69 7.84
N THR A 73 1.68 3.86 7.36
CA THR A 73 1.58 4.20 5.94
C THR A 73 2.88 4.84 5.49
N ILE A 74 3.62 4.12 4.64
CA ILE A 74 4.92 4.54 4.12
C ILE A 74 4.77 4.77 2.63
N ASP A 75 5.20 5.92 2.16
CA ASP A 75 5.24 6.31 0.77
C ASP A 75 6.65 6.71 0.40
N PHE A 76 7.08 6.33 -0.79
CA PHE A 76 8.34 6.81 -1.32
C PHE A 76 8.35 6.72 -2.84
N GLU A 77 9.17 7.57 -3.44
CA GLU A 77 9.50 7.51 -4.85
C GLU A 77 10.71 6.59 -5.03
N PRO A 78 10.61 5.52 -5.84
CA PRO A 78 11.74 4.64 -6.11
C PRO A 78 12.78 5.35 -6.99
N PHE A 79 14.06 5.30 -6.62
CA PHE A 79 15.16 5.96 -7.34
C PHE A 79 15.44 5.40 -8.75
N ARG A 80 14.93 4.21 -9.09
CA ARG A 80 15.05 3.64 -10.44
C ARG A 80 13.68 3.15 -10.92
N PRO A 81 13.27 3.44 -12.17
CA PRO A 81 12.08 2.86 -12.78
C PRO A 81 12.37 1.40 -13.14
N LYS A 82 12.49 0.52 -12.14
CA LYS A 82 12.60 -0.92 -12.39
C LYS A 82 11.21 -1.46 -12.66
N MET A 83 10.97 -1.79 -13.94
CA MET A 83 10.08 -2.83 -14.47
C MET A 83 9.29 -3.56 -13.36
N LEU A 84 7.99 -3.27 -13.26
CA LEU A 84 7.02 -3.94 -12.39
C LEU A 84 7.23 -5.46 -12.44
N ARG A 85 7.89 -6.03 -11.42
CA ARG A 85 7.87 -7.46 -11.14
C ARG A 85 6.94 -7.67 -9.95
N TYR A 86 5.86 -8.41 -10.18
CA TYR A 86 5.02 -8.95 -9.13
C TYR A 86 5.88 -9.95 -8.34
N ILE A 87 6.33 -9.57 -7.15
CA ILE A 87 7.04 -10.50 -6.26
C ILE A 87 6.01 -11.02 -5.26
N CYS A 88 5.42 -12.18 -5.56
CA CYS A 88 4.83 -12.99 -4.51
C CYS A 88 6.00 -13.69 -3.80
N VAL A 89 6.47 -13.13 -2.68
CA VAL A 89 7.47 -13.80 -1.84
C VAL A 89 6.72 -14.73 -0.89
N THR A 90 6.55 -15.98 -1.29
CA THR A 90 6.58 -17.07 -0.31
C THR A 90 8.06 -17.40 -0.10
N THR A 91 8.48 -17.56 1.16
CA THR A 91 9.81 -17.95 1.64
C THR A 91 10.86 -16.84 1.93
N SER A 92 11.35 -16.91 3.18
CA SER A 92 12.12 -15.95 3.99
C SER A 92 13.54 -15.55 3.51
N SER A 93 14.02 -15.99 2.35
CA SER A 93 15.46 -15.97 2.06
C SER A 93 15.99 -14.83 1.18
N THR A 94 15.13 -13.98 0.61
CA THR A 94 15.59 -13.03 -0.45
C THR A 94 15.50 -11.55 -0.07
N LEU A 95 14.96 -11.20 1.11
CA LEU A 95 14.86 -9.80 1.56
C LEU A 95 16.25 -9.14 1.75
N ARG A 96 17.27 -9.94 2.07
CA ARG A 96 18.67 -9.47 2.21
C ARG A 96 19.32 -8.99 0.91
N ARG A 97 18.81 -9.42 -0.26
CA ARG A 97 19.43 -9.07 -1.57
C ARG A 97 18.80 -7.85 -2.23
N LEU A 98 17.66 -7.38 -1.71
CA LEU A 98 16.97 -6.17 -2.17
C LEU A 98 17.32 -4.93 -1.33
N MET A 99 17.93 -5.11 -0.15
CA MET A 99 18.33 -4.03 0.77
C MET A 99 19.84 -3.76 0.83
N ASN A 100 20.67 -4.35 -0.04
CA ASN A 100 22.08 -3.91 -0.15
C ASN A 100 22.15 -2.52 -0.84
N PHE A 101 21.88 -1.50 -0.05
CA PHE A 101 22.86 -0.46 0.26
C PHE A 101 23.82 -1.00 1.32
#